data_AF-A0A290Z9Q0-F1
#
_entry.id   AF-A0A290Z9Q0-F1
#
_cell.length_a   1.000
_cell.length_b   1.000
_cell.length_c   1.000
_cell.angle_alpha   90.00
_cell.angle_beta   90.00
_cell.angle_gamma   90.00
#
_symmetry.space_group_name_H-M   'P 1'
#
loop_
_entity.id
_entity.type
_entity.pdbx_description
1 polymer ?
#
loop_
_entity_poly.entity_id
_entity_poly.type
_entity_poly.pdbx_seq_one_letter_code
_entity_poly.pdbx_strand_id
1 'polypeptide(L)'
;MPSGYEVLTGEIAALAGRVDGLAERLNGAVDAARTVTMDDSAYGVICQPFAALLQPFEEMGVNALAKAVEAVAENATTLRETSREYDDRESAQSAELDGMAR
;
A
#
# COMPACT_ATOMS: atom_id res chain seq x y z
N MET A 1 -34.52 20.83 -0.55
CA MET A 1 -33.84 19.65 -1.11
C MET A 1 -32.77 19.24 -0.12
N PRO A 2 -32.77 18.01 0.42
CA PRO A 2 -31.64 17.56 1.21
C PRO A 2 -30.40 17.63 0.31
N SER A 3 -29.36 18.31 0.77
CA SER A 3 -28.05 18.27 0.10
C SER A 3 -27.64 16.81 0.01
N GLY A 4 -27.52 16.27 -1.19
CA GLY A 4 -27.05 14.90 -1.40
C GLY A 4 -25.67 14.71 -0.76
N TYR A 5 -25.33 13.46 -0.44
CA TYR A 5 -23.98 13.11 -0.05
C TYR A 5 -23.15 12.98 -1.34
N GLU A 6 -22.21 13.89 -1.56
CA GLU A 6 -21.24 13.78 -2.66
C GLU A 6 -20.04 12.98 -2.19
N VAL A 7 -19.72 11.90 -2.91
CA VAL A 7 -18.47 11.18 -2.71
C VAL A 7 -17.40 11.84 -3.57
N LEU A 8 -16.34 12.33 -2.93
CA LEU A 8 -15.21 12.94 -3.60
C LEU A 8 -14.30 11.85 -4.19
N THR A 9 -14.73 11.20 -5.29
CA THR A 9 -14.00 10.11 -5.94
C THR A 9 -12.58 10.53 -6.35
N GLY A 10 -12.40 11.78 -6.76
CA GLY A 10 -11.08 12.37 -7.00
C GLY A 10 -10.15 12.35 -5.77
N GLU A 11 -10.66 12.61 -4.57
CA GLU A 11 -9.87 12.56 -3.33
C GLU A 11 -9.52 11.13 -2.93
N ILE A 12 -10.40 10.16 -3.22
CA ILE A 12 -10.15 8.74 -3.01
C ILE A 12 -9.02 8.27 -3.95
N ALA A 13 -9.06 8.66 -5.22
CA ALA A 13 -8.00 8.38 -6.18
C ALA A 13 -6.67 9.04 -5.77
N ALA A 14 -6.70 10.29 -5.30
CA ALA A 14 -5.51 10.97 -4.80
C ALA A 14 -4.94 10.30 -3.55
N LEU A 15 -5.79 9.80 -2.64
CA LEU A 15 -5.35 9.01 -1.49
C LEU A 15 -4.70 7.71 -1.95
N ALA A 16 -5.29 6.98 -2.89
CA ALA A 16 -4.69 5.76 -3.43
C ALA A 16 -3.27 6.02 -3.95
N GLY A 17 -3.05 7.12 -4.69
CA GLY A 17 -1.72 7.51 -5.15
C GLY A 17 -0.74 7.83 -4.00
N ARG A 18 -1.19 8.45 -2.91
CA ARG A 18 -0.36 8.66 -1.71
C ARG A 18 0.01 7.35 -1.02
N VAL A 19 -0.92 6.39 -0.99
CA VAL A 19 -0.71 5.06 -0.43
C VAL A 19 0.26 4.25 -1.29
N ASP A 20 0.17 4.34 -2.63
CA ASP A 20 1.14 3.76 -3.55
C ASP A 20 2.56 4.32 -3.29
N GLY A 21 2.71 5.64 -3.13
CA GLY A 21 4.00 6.25 -2.78
C GLY A 21 4.55 5.82 -1.40
N LEU A 22 3.67 5.46 -0.45
CA LEU A 22 4.10 4.85 0.82
C LEU A 22 4.61 3.42 0.60
N ALA A 23 3.92 2.61 -0.21
CA ALA A 23 4.33 1.26 -0.54
C ALA A 23 5.72 1.25 -1.23
N GLU A 24 5.99 2.18 -2.14
CA GLU A 24 7.30 2.35 -2.78
C GLU A 24 8.42 2.63 -1.76
N ARG A 25 8.16 3.53 -0.80
CA ARG A 25 9.15 3.85 0.26
C ARG A 25 9.40 2.67 1.18
N LEU A 26 8.36 1.90 1.51
CA LEU A 26 8.48 0.67 2.30
C LEU A 26 9.27 -0.41 1.53
N ASN A 27 9.06 -0.53 0.22
CA ASN A 27 9.88 -1.41 -0.63
C ASN A 27 11.36 -1.03 -0.58
N GLY A 28 11.68 0.27 -0.69
CA GLY A 28 13.07 0.73 -0.54
C GLY A 28 13.66 0.38 0.82
N ALA A 29 12.87 0.40 1.89
CA ALA A 29 13.31 -0.04 3.22
C ALA A 29 13.52 -1.56 3.31
N VAL A 30 12.68 -2.37 2.65
CA VAL A 30 12.85 -3.84 2.54
C VAL A 30 14.14 -4.17 1.81
N ASP A 31 14.42 -3.50 0.70
CA ASP A 31 15.64 -3.73 -0.09
C ASP A 31 16.91 -3.34 0.68
N ALA A 32 16.85 -2.23 1.42
CA ALA A 32 17.92 -1.84 2.33
C ALA A 32 18.13 -2.87 3.45
N ALA A 33 17.05 -3.35 4.07
CA ALA A 33 17.11 -4.37 5.11
C ALA A 33 17.72 -5.67 4.57
N ARG A 34 17.26 -6.16 3.41
CA ARG A 34 17.84 -7.34 2.74
C ARG A 34 19.34 -7.19 2.49
N THR A 35 19.77 -6.02 2.03
CA THR A 35 21.19 -5.74 1.79
C THR A 35 22.02 -5.87 3.07
N VAL A 36 21.51 -5.34 4.20
CA VAL A 36 22.21 -5.43 5.50
C VAL A 36 22.25 -6.87 6.02
N THR A 37 21.15 -7.62 5.89
CA THR A 37 21.10 -9.03 6.35
C THR A 37 22.03 -9.97 5.58
N MET A 38 22.57 -9.55 4.44
CA MET A 38 23.54 -10.34 3.66
C MET A 38 25.01 -10.08 4.07
N ASP A 39 25.28 -9.07 4.91
CA ASP A 39 26.64 -8.65 5.26
C ASP A 39 26.93 -8.76 6.77
N ASP A 40 27.33 -9.96 7.20
CA ASP A 40 27.80 -10.20 8.58
C ASP A 40 29.14 -9.51 8.89
N SER A 41 29.80 -8.89 7.90
CA SER A 41 31.10 -8.24 8.08
C SER A 41 31.03 -7.03 9.01
N ALA A 42 29.85 -6.42 9.17
CA ALA A 42 29.60 -5.31 10.08
C ALA A 42 29.79 -5.68 11.57
N TYR A 43 29.61 -6.95 11.94
CA TYR A 43 29.81 -7.42 13.32
C TYR A 43 31.30 -7.63 13.68
N GLY A 44 32.20 -7.65 12.69
CA GLY A 44 33.61 -7.97 12.87
C GLY A 44 33.85 -9.43 13.27
N VAL A 45 35.08 -9.91 13.08
CA VAL A 45 35.45 -11.34 13.23
C VAL A 45 35.14 -11.91 14.63
N ILE A 46 35.15 -11.07 15.67
CA ILE A 46 34.93 -11.50 17.06
C ILE A 46 33.44 -11.73 17.37
N CYS A 47 32.53 -10.96 16.76
CA CYS A 47 31.10 -11.03 17.08
C CYS A 47 30.26 -11.84 16.08
N GLN A 48 30.88 -12.43 15.05
CA GLN A 48 30.23 -13.34 14.09
C GLN A 48 29.34 -14.44 14.69
N PRO A 49 29.72 -15.15 15.78
CA PRO A 49 28.82 -16.14 16.37
C PRO A 49 27.54 -15.54 16.96
N PHE A 50 27.53 -14.25 17.32
CA PHE A 50 26.31 -13.55 17.75
C PHE A 50 25.45 -13.11 16.56
N ALA A 51 26.04 -12.78 15.41
CA ALA A 51 25.30 -12.49 14.18
C ALA A 51 24.44 -13.69 13.74
N ALA A 52 25.01 -14.90 13.80
CA ALA A 52 24.28 -16.13 13.49
C ALA A 52 23.06 -16.38 14.40
N LEU A 53 23.06 -15.86 15.64
CA LEU A 53 21.91 -15.95 16.54
C LEU A 53 20.82 -14.91 16.22
N LEU A 54 21.18 -13.80 15.56
CA LEU A 54 20.29 -12.70 15.21
C LEU A 54 19.64 -12.89 13.83
N GLN A 55 20.30 -13.60 12.92
CA GLN A 55 19.83 -13.90 11.57
C GLN A 55 18.33 -14.31 11.47
N PRO A 56 17.77 -15.21 12.31
CA PRO A 56 16.34 -15.54 12.23
C PRO A 56 15.42 -14.36 12.60
N PHE A 57 15.84 -13.46 13.48
CA PHE A 57 15.08 -12.25 13.82
C PHE A 57 15.18 -11.20 12.71
N GLU A 58 16.34 -11.10 12.07
CA GLU A 58 16.56 -10.24 10.92
C GLU A 58 15.68 -10.67 9.73
N GLU A 59 15.64 -11.97 9.42
CA GLU A 59 14.74 -12.54 8.41
C GLU A 59 13.26 -12.32 8.75
N MET A 60 12.88 -12.46 10.03
CA MET A 60 11.52 -12.17 10.49
C MET A 60 11.16 -10.69 10.27
N GLY A 61 12.09 -9.78 10.56
CA GLY A 61 11.92 -8.35 10.34
C GLY A 61 11.75 -8.00 8.87
N VAL A 62 12.61 -8.55 7.99
CA VAL A 62 12.50 -8.37 6.53
C VAL A 62 11.15 -8.88 6.02
N ASN A 63 10.71 -10.06 6.47
CA ASN A 63 9.41 -10.62 6.09
C ASN A 63 8.23 -9.79 6.60
N ALA A 64 8.32 -9.23 7.81
CA ALA A 64 7.28 -8.35 8.35
C ALA A 64 7.16 -7.06 7.54
N LEU A 65 8.29 -6.47 7.14
CA LEU A 65 8.32 -5.30 6.26
C LEU A 65 7.75 -5.61 4.88
N ALA A 66 8.08 -6.76 4.30
CA ALA A 66 7.52 -7.19 3.02
C ALA A 66 5.99 -7.35 3.07
N LYS A 67 5.45 -7.99 4.13
CA LYS A 67 4.00 -8.08 4.33
C LYS A 67 3.33 -6.71 4.51
N ALA A 68 4.02 -5.77 5.16
CA ALA A 68 3.51 -4.40 5.29
C ALA A 68 3.41 -3.71 3.92
N VAL A 69 4.39 -3.90 3.03
CA VAL A 69 4.30 -3.41 1.64
C VAL A 69 3.08 -3.99 0.94
N GLU A 70 2.89 -5.31 0.99
CA GLU A 70 1.76 -5.99 0.35
C GLU A 70 0.41 -5.43 0.83
N ALA A 71 0.22 -5.32 2.14
CA ALA A 71 -1.01 -4.80 2.72
C ALA A 71 -1.29 -3.34 2.33
N VAL A 72 -0.24 -2.50 2.25
CA VAL A 72 -0.38 -1.10 1.83
C VAL A 72 -0.75 -1.02 0.34
N ALA A 73 -0.13 -1.83 -0.52
CA ALA A 73 -0.45 -1.89 -1.94
C ALA A 73 -1.87 -2.42 -2.20
N GLU A 74 -2.32 -3.40 -1.41
CA GLU A 74 -3.70 -3.89 -1.44
C GLU A 74 -4.69 -2.77 -1.10
N ASN A 75 -4.44 -2.01 -0.04
CA ASN A 75 -5.28 -0.86 0.32
C ASN A 75 -5.35 0.19 -0.80
N ALA A 76 -4.25 0.50 -1.48
CA ALA A 76 -4.27 1.41 -2.62
C ALA A 76 -5.15 0.87 -3.76
N THR A 77 -5.10 -0.44 -4.00
CA THR A 77 -5.94 -1.11 -5.00
C THR A 77 -7.43 -1.01 -4.62
N THR A 78 -7.77 -1.35 -3.39
CA THR A 78 -9.16 -1.24 -2.87
C THR A 78 -9.69 0.18 -2.96
N LEU A 79 -8.87 1.20 -2.68
CA LEU A 79 -9.27 2.60 -2.84
C LEU A 79 -9.56 2.96 -4.30
N ARG A 80 -8.73 2.50 -5.25
CA ARG A 80 -9.00 2.71 -6.69
C ARG A 80 -10.28 2.02 -7.14
N GLU A 81 -10.51 0.80 -6.69
CA GLU A 81 -11.74 0.06 -6.97
C GLU A 81 -12.98 0.76 -6.39
N THR A 82 -12.87 1.24 -5.15
CA THR A 82 -13.93 2.00 -4.49
C THR A 82 -14.27 3.27 -5.28
N SER A 83 -13.26 4.04 -5.70
CA SER A 83 -13.47 5.25 -6.52
C SER A 83 -14.22 4.93 -7.81
N ARG A 84 -13.81 3.87 -8.51
CA ARG A 84 -14.46 3.43 -9.76
C ARG A 84 -15.91 3.01 -9.52
N GLU A 85 -16.17 2.24 -8.47
CA GLU A 85 -17.52 1.79 -8.16
C GLU A 85 -18.48 2.96 -7.89
N TYR A 86 -17.99 4.04 -7.25
CA TYR A 86 -18.80 5.26 -7.08
C TYR A 86 -19.05 5.98 -8.41
N ASP A 87 -18.03 6.17 -9.24
CA ASP A 87 -18.17 6.82 -10.55
C ASP A 87 -19.12 6.02 -11.48
N ASP A 88 -19.05 4.69 -11.45
CA ASP A 88 -19.90 3.80 -12.24
C ASP A 88 -21.36 3.89 -11.79
N ARG A 89 -21.62 3.91 -10.48
CA ARG A 89 -22.96 4.06 -9.92
C ARG A 89 -23.57 5.42 -10.26
N GLU A 90 -22.80 6.50 -10.12
CA GLU A 90 -23.26 7.85 -10.45
C GLU A 90 -23.59 7.97 -11.94
N SER A 91 -22.74 7.41 -12.80
CA SER A 91 -22.94 7.41 -14.26
C SER A 91 -24.18 6.60 -14.66
N ALA A 92 -24.38 5.42 -14.07
CA ALA A 92 -25.54 4.57 -14.34
C ALA A 92 -26.84 5.25 -13.89
N GLN A 93 -26.86 5.84 -12.70
CA GLN A 93 -28.02 6.54 -12.17
C GLN A 93 -28.36 7.78 -13.00
N SER A 94 -27.34 8.56 -13.39
CA SER A 94 -27.51 9.74 -14.26
C SER A 94 -28.10 9.34 -15.61
N ALA A 95 -27.61 8.26 -16.22
CA ALA A 95 -28.13 7.76 -17.50
C ALA A 95 -29.59 7.28 -17.41
N GLU A 96 -29.98 6.65 -16.31
CA GLU A 96 -31.37 6.25 -16.05
C GLU A 96 -32.28 7.48 -15.95
N LEU A 97 -31.89 8.49 -15.17
CA LEU A 97 -32.66 9.72 -14.99
C LEU A 97 -32.82 10.51 -16.30
N ASP A 98 -31.75 10.63 -17.08
CA ASP A 98 -31.79 11.25 -18.42
C ASP A 98 -32.71 10.49 -19.39
N GLY A 99 -32.79 9.17 -19.25
CA GLY A 99 -33.69 8.31 -20.03
C GLY A 99 -35.16 8.50 -19.64
N MET A 100 -35.45 8.74 -18.36
CA MET A 100 -36.80 9.02 -17.86
C MET A 100 -37.29 10.44 -18.20
N ALA A 101 -36.37 11.38 -18.42
CA ALA A 101 -36.70 12.78 -18.75
C ALA A 101 -37.04 13.01 -20.25
N ARG A 102 -36.86 12.00 -21.11
CA ARG A 102 -37.20 12.03 -22.54
C ARG A 102 -38.51 11.31 -22.84
#